data_AF-A0A2N0QWD5-F1
#
_entry.id   AF-A0A2N0QWD5-F1
#
_cell.length_a   1.000
_cell.length_b   1.000
_cell.length_c   1.000
_cell.angle_alpha   90.00
_cell.angle_beta   90.00
_cell.angle_gamma   90.00
#
_symmetry.space_group_name_H-M   'P 1'
#
loop_
_entity.id
_entity.type
_entity.pdbx_description
1 polymer ?
#
loop_
_entity_poly.entity_id
_entity_poly.type
_entity_poly.pdbx_seq_one_letter_code
_entity_poly.pdbx_strand_id
1 'polypeptide(L)'
;MAMNNSSLSPIHYQITHGQIDWEYTKIWINYNPLETPTSTKLKNIQSAKIKKSNFNYPTGNILQRNYPGLYPSGHINCTNCNSQEDTNAHIGLCPTHRDHILLYFRNSKTNLSIYCSQKTTAALLST
;
A
#
# COMPACT_ATOMS: atom_id res chain seq x y z
N MET A 1 -7.06 -30.94 -3.92
CA MET A 1 -8.39 -30.61 -4.46
C MET A 1 -8.86 -29.30 -3.86
N ALA A 2 -8.89 -28.22 -4.64
CA ALA A 2 -9.69 -27.01 -4.45
C ALA A 2 -9.32 -26.01 -5.58
N MET A 3 -9.77 -26.22 -6.82
CA MET A 3 -9.38 -25.34 -7.94
C MET A 3 -10.53 -25.01 -8.91
N ASN A 4 -11.78 -24.87 -8.43
CA ASN A 4 -12.85 -24.25 -9.22
C ASN A 4 -13.77 -23.34 -8.39
N ASN A 5 -13.23 -22.61 -7.43
CA ASN A 5 -14.03 -21.64 -6.71
C ASN A 5 -14.23 -20.39 -7.59
N SER A 6 -15.39 -20.26 -8.21
CA SER A 6 -15.75 -19.11 -9.07
C SER A 6 -15.67 -17.77 -8.34
N SER A 7 -15.82 -17.76 -7.02
CA SER A 7 -15.68 -16.58 -6.16
C SER A 7 -14.25 -16.06 -6.11
N LEU A 8 -13.24 -16.90 -6.42
CA LEU A 8 -11.84 -16.49 -6.55
C LEU A 8 -11.50 -15.98 -7.96
N SER A 9 -12.42 -16.08 -8.93
CA SER A 9 -12.15 -15.63 -10.31
C SER A 9 -11.71 -14.17 -10.42
N PRO A 10 -12.24 -13.21 -9.63
CA PRO A 10 -11.74 -11.83 -9.68
C PRO A 10 -10.29 -11.73 -9.19
N ILE A 11 -9.94 -12.50 -8.16
CA ILE A 11 -8.57 -12.55 -7.61
C ILE A 11 -7.63 -13.17 -8.64
N HIS A 12 -7.99 -14.30 -9.24
CA HIS A 12 -7.21 -14.92 -10.31
C HIS A 12 -7.02 -13.97 -11.50
N TYR A 13 -8.08 -13.27 -11.92
CA TYR A 13 -7.98 -12.29 -12.99
C TYR A 13 -6.99 -11.17 -12.64
N GLN A 14 -7.04 -10.62 -11.43
CA GLN A 14 -6.10 -9.58 -11.00
C GLN A 14 -4.66 -10.11 -10.82
N ILE A 15 -4.48 -11.38 -10.46
CA ILE A 15 -3.15 -11.98 -10.39
C ILE A 15 -2.54 -12.12 -11.80
N THR A 16 -3.35 -12.56 -12.77
CA THR A 16 -2.88 -12.86 -14.14
C THR A 16 -2.82 -11.63 -15.04
N HIS A 17 -3.81 -10.74 -14.95
CA HIS A 17 -4.01 -9.61 -15.86
C HIS A 17 -3.98 -8.25 -15.16
N GLY A 18 -3.94 -8.23 -13.83
CA GLY A 18 -3.86 -6.99 -13.08
C GLY A 18 -2.50 -6.32 -13.24
N GLN A 19 -2.46 -5.03 -12.95
CA GLN A 19 -1.24 -4.21 -13.02
C GLN A 19 -0.39 -4.33 -11.73
N ILE A 20 -0.68 -5.31 -10.87
CA ILE A 20 0.03 -5.51 -9.61
C ILE A 20 1.32 -6.28 -9.90
N ASP A 21 2.46 -5.64 -9.65
CA ASP A 21 3.74 -6.36 -9.60
C ASP A 21 3.83 -7.11 -8.26
N TRP A 22 3.56 -8.41 -8.30
CA TRP A 22 3.56 -9.27 -7.11
C TRP A 22 4.95 -9.45 -6.49
N GLU A 23 6.01 -9.38 -7.30
CA GLU A 23 7.39 -9.47 -6.82
C GLU A 23 7.72 -8.25 -5.96
N TYR A 24 7.47 -7.03 -6.48
CA TYR A 24 7.64 -5.81 -5.72
C TYR A 24 6.69 -5.70 -4.55
N THR A 25 5.44 -6.16 -4.69
CA THR A 25 4.48 -6.18 -3.58
C THR A 25 5.02 -7.03 -2.43
N LYS A 26 5.59 -8.20 -2.73
CA LYS A 26 6.24 -9.06 -1.72
C LYS A 26 7.45 -8.37 -1.08
N ILE A 27 8.33 -7.77 -1.88
CA ILE A 27 9.51 -7.03 -1.37
C ILE A 27 9.05 -5.88 -0.46
N TRP A 28 8.08 -5.08 -0.90
CA TRP A 28 7.55 -3.94 -0.16
C TRP A 28 6.91 -4.36 1.16
N ILE A 29 6.09 -5.41 1.17
CA ILE A 29 5.51 -5.96 2.41
C ILE A 29 6.65 -6.33 3.37
N ASN A 30 7.63 -7.12 2.93
CA ASN A 30 8.69 -7.63 3.80
C ASN A 30 9.78 -6.61 4.17
N TYR A 31 9.88 -5.48 3.47
CA TYR A 31 10.93 -4.48 3.71
C TYR A 31 10.89 -3.94 5.16
N ASN A 32 12.00 -4.12 5.87
CA ASN A 32 12.22 -3.55 7.19
C ASN A 32 13.02 -2.25 7.06
N PRO A 33 12.42 -1.08 7.36
CA PRO A 33 13.13 0.20 7.31
C PRO A 33 13.95 0.50 8.57
N LEU A 34 14.07 -0.45 9.51
CA LEU A 34 14.78 -0.28 10.77
C LEU A 34 16.00 -1.22 10.82
N GLU A 35 17.03 -0.79 11.55
CA GLU A 35 18.24 -1.58 11.78
C GLU A 35 18.00 -2.83 12.64
N THR A 36 16.88 -2.86 13.38
CA THR A 36 16.57 -3.97 14.28
C THR A 36 15.66 -5.02 13.61
N PRO A 37 15.95 -6.31 13.78
CA PRO A 37 15.16 -7.38 13.15
C PRO A 37 13.76 -7.50 13.76
N THR A 38 13.58 -7.09 15.01
CA THR A 38 12.28 -7.07 15.68
C THR A 38 12.14 -5.80 16.53
N SER A 39 10.96 -5.19 16.51
CA SER A 39 10.59 -4.10 17.42
C SER A 39 9.08 -3.85 17.37
N THR A 40 8.53 -3.23 18.41
CA THR A 40 7.12 -2.76 18.40
C THR A 40 6.87 -1.81 17.22
N LYS A 41 7.86 -0.98 16.89
CA LYS A 41 7.79 -0.06 15.74
C LYS A 41 7.70 -0.83 14.42
N LEU A 42 8.53 -1.86 14.22
CA LEU A 42 8.48 -2.72 13.04
C LEU A 42 7.12 -3.43 12.93
N LYS A 43 6.62 -3.99 14.03
CA LYS A 43 5.28 -4.62 14.09
C LYS A 43 4.20 -3.67 13.61
N ASN A 44 4.23 -2.41 14.07
CA ASN A 44 3.24 -1.40 13.68
C ASN A 44 3.35 -1.03 12.20
N ILE A 45 4.57 -0.88 11.67
CA ILE A 45 4.82 -0.63 10.24
C ILE A 45 4.25 -1.77 9.40
N GLN A 46 4.57 -3.02 9.76
CA GLN A 46 4.09 -4.20 9.05
C GLN A 46 2.56 -4.34 9.11
N SER A 47 1.98 -4.12 10.29
CA SER A 47 0.52 -4.10 10.46
C SER A 47 -0.14 -3.04 9.58
N ALA A 48 0.46 -1.83 9.49
CA ALA A 48 -0.05 -0.76 8.64
C ALA A 48 -0.01 -1.13 7.16
N LYS A 49 1.08 -1.75 6.67
CA LYS A 49 1.18 -2.23 5.27
C LYS A 49 0.06 -3.22 4.95
N ILE A 50 -0.09 -4.26 5.77
CA ILE A 50 -1.12 -5.30 5.57
C ILE A 50 -2.52 -4.71 5.57
N LYS A 51 -2.81 -3.84 6.56
CA LYS A 51 -4.13 -3.19 6.68
C LYS A 51 -4.47 -2.28 5.51
N LYS A 52 -3.47 -1.55 4.97
CA LYS A 52 -3.67 -0.74 3.76
C LYS A 52 -3.94 -1.60 2.53
N SER A 53 -3.22 -2.71 2.38
CA SER A 53 -3.38 -3.61 1.23
C SER A 53 -4.72 -4.33 1.19
N ASN A 54 -5.40 -4.48 2.33
CA ASN A 54 -6.67 -5.20 2.44
C ASN A 54 -7.86 -4.30 2.80
N PHE A 55 -7.73 -2.98 2.67
CA PHE A 55 -8.78 -2.00 2.97
C PHE A 55 -9.32 -2.07 4.42
N ASN A 56 -8.51 -2.56 5.37
CA ASN A 56 -8.84 -2.57 6.81
C ASN A 56 -7.98 -1.56 7.60
N TYR A 57 -7.52 -0.49 6.95
CA TYR A 57 -6.80 0.56 7.64
C TYR A 57 -7.75 1.33 8.58
N PRO A 58 -7.35 1.67 9.82
CA PRO A 58 -8.22 2.37 10.76
C PRO A 58 -8.35 3.85 10.36
N THR A 59 -9.12 4.13 9.31
CA THR A 59 -9.43 5.48 8.83
C THR A 59 -10.44 6.17 9.75
N GLY A 60 -10.51 7.49 9.68
CA GLY A 60 -11.39 8.33 10.50
C GLY A 60 -12.83 7.83 10.57
N ASN A 61 -13.42 7.49 9.42
CA ASN A 61 -14.79 6.97 9.39
C ASN A 61 -14.95 5.62 10.15
N ILE A 62 -13.95 4.75 10.12
CA ILE A 62 -13.95 3.46 10.85
C ILE A 62 -13.72 3.70 12.34
N LEU A 63 -12.79 4.58 12.68
CA LEU A 63 -12.45 4.93 14.06
C LEU A 63 -13.65 5.58 14.76
N GLN A 64 -14.32 6.52 14.09
CA GLN A 64 -15.54 7.14 14.59
C GLN A 64 -16.67 6.11 14.78
N ARG A 65 -16.87 5.21 13.81
CA ARG A 65 -17.88 4.14 13.91
C ARG A 65 -17.63 3.23 15.11
N ASN A 66 -16.38 2.82 15.32
CA ASN A 66 -16.03 1.83 16.35
C ASN A 66 -15.85 2.47 17.75
N TYR A 67 -15.49 3.75 17.81
CA TYR A 67 -15.19 4.47 19.06
C TYR A 67 -15.83 5.87 19.09
N PRO A 68 -17.18 5.97 19.05
CA PRO A 68 -17.88 7.25 18.91
C PRO A 68 -17.65 8.23 20.07
N GLY A 69 -17.26 7.75 21.26
CA GLY A 69 -16.91 8.60 22.40
C GLY A 69 -15.48 9.17 22.37
N LEU A 70 -14.60 8.65 21.50
CA LEU A 70 -13.20 9.09 21.39
C LEU A 70 -12.96 10.02 20.19
N TYR A 71 -13.86 10.00 19.20
CA TYR A 71 -13.70 10.74 17.96
C TYR A 71 -14.84 11.76 17.82
N PRO A 72 -14.57 12.95 17.24
CA PRO A 72 -15.59 14.00 17.09
C PRO A 72 -16.74 13.50 16.23
N SER A 73 -17.95 14.01 16.47
CA SER A 73 -19.09 13.81 15.58
C SER A 73 -18.93 14.60 14.28
N GLY A 74 -19.44 14.06 13.17
CA GLY A 74 -19.31 14.66 11.83
C GLY A 74 -18.15 14.07 11.01
N HIS A 75 -17.92 14.58 9.80
CA HIS A 75 -16.91 14.01 8.91
C HIS A 75 -15.49 14.26 9.44
N ILE A 76 -14.69 13.19 9.49
CA ILE A 76 -13.25 13.29 9.76
C ILE A 76 -12.53 13.36 8.42
N ASN A 77 -11.87 14.49 8.17
CA ASN A 77 -11.14 14.71 6.93
C ASN A 77 -9.84 13.91 6.89
N CYS A 78 -9.44 13.51 5.68
CA CYS A 78 -8.15 12.88 5.42
C CYS A 78 -7.01 13.78 5.89
N THR A 79 -6.08 13.22 6.65
CA THR A 79 -4.94 13.94 7.23
C THR A 79 -3.94 14.43 6.17
N ASN A 80 -3.99 13.89 4.95
CA ASN A 80 -3.13 14.30 3.85
C ASN A 80 -3.67 15.51 3.09
N CYS A 81 -4.94 15.49 2.68
CA CYS A 81 -5.50 16.54 1.80
C CYS A 81 -6.48 17.49 2.51
N ASN A 82 -6.92 17.16 3.72
CA ASN A 82 -7.89 17.90 4.53
C ASN A 82 -9.18 18.34 3.80
N SER A 83 -9.54 17.68 2.69
CA SER A 83 -10.62 18.12 1.79
C SER A 83 -11.63 17.03 1.46
N GLN A 84 -11.29 15.77 1.73
CA GLN A 84 -12.15 14.60 1.51
C GLN A 84 -12.21 13.78 2.80
N GLU A 85 -13.27 13.01 2.97
CA GLU A 85 -13.44 12.14 4.14
C GLU A 85 -12.33 11.08 4.21
N ASP A 86 -11.83 10.84 5.43
CA ASP A 86 -10.82 9.81 5.68
C ASP A 86 -11.46 8.42 5.65
N THR A 87 -11.34 7.77 4.49
CA THR A 87 -11.88 6.43 4.21
C THR A 87 -10.84 5.54 3.52
N ASN A 88 -11.00 4.22 3.59
CA ASN A 88 -10.13 3.29 2.87
C ASN A 88 -10.23 3.45 1.33
N ALA A 89 -11.35 3.96 0.82
CA ALA A 89 -11.51 4.27 -0.60
C ALA A 89 -10.70 5.51 -1.02
N HIS A 90 -10.59 6.50 -0.12
CA HIS A 90 -9.87 7.74 -0.40
C HIS A 90 -8.37 7.64 -0.13
N ILE A 91 -7.95 7.05 0.99
CA ILE A 91 -6.56 7.18 1.50
C ILE A 91 -5.50 6.69 0.50
N GLY A 92 -5.80 5.65 -0.28
CA GLY A 92 -4.92 5.14 -1.34
C GLY A 92 -4.93 5.96 -2.64
N LEU A 93 -5.96 6.80 -2.85
CA LEU A 93 -6.17 7.62 -4.04
C LEU A 93 -6.01 9.13 -3.76
N CYS A 94 -5.66 9.49 -2.53
CA CYS A 94 -5.53 10.87 -2.09
C CYS A 94 -4.53 11.63 -2.99
N PRO A 95 -4.95 12.72 -3.68
CA PRO A 95 -4.09 13.45 -4.61
C PRO A 95 -2.82 13.98 -3.95
N THR A 96 -2.94 14.60 -2.77
CA THR A 96 -1.80 15.11 -2.02
C THR A 96 -0.82 13.99 -1.63
N HIS A 97 -1.34 12.82 -1.26
CA HIS A 97 -0.48 11.67 -0.97
C HIS A 97 0.25 11.18 -2.24
N ARG A 98 -0.47 11.09 -3.35
CA ARG A 98 0.09 10.72 -4.65
C ARG A 98 1.17 11.70 -5.10
N ASP A 99 0.96 13.00 -4.93
CA ASP A 99 1.92 14.02 -5.29
C ASP A 99 3.21 13.92 -4.47
N HIS A 100 3.10 13.62 -3.17
CA HIS A 100 4.27 13.36 -2.32
C HIS A 100 5.07 12.14 -2.81
N ILE A 101 4.39 11.07 -3.22
CA ILE A 101 5.03 9.88 -3.79
C ILE A 101 5.73 10.22 -5.11
N LEU A 102 5.05 10.96 -6.00
CA LEU A 102 5.63 11.38 -7.28
C LEU A 102 6.83 12.29 -7.09
N LEU A 103 6.78 13.22 -6.13
CA LEU A 103 7.91 14.07 -5.77
C LEU A 103 9.09 13.24 -5.27
N TYR A 104 8.85 12.27 -4.39
CA TYR A 104 9.88 11.35 -3.92
C TYR A 104 10.51 10.59 -5.09
N PHE A 105 9.72 10.01 -5.99
CA PHE A 105 10.23 9.31 -7.17
C PHE A 105 11.02 10.22 -8.13
N ARG A 106 10.59 11.46 -8.33
CA ARG A 106 11.33 12.45 -9.13
C ARG A 106 12.69 12.74 -8.49
N ASN A 107 12.74 12.92 -7.18
CA ASN A 107 13.99 13.17 -6.46
C ASN A 107 14.91 11.94 -6.45
N SER A 108 14.35 10.73 -6.51
CA SER A 108 15.10 9.48 -6.59
C SER A 108 15.32 8.98 -8.03
N LYS A 109 14.99 9.79 -9.06
CA LYS A 109 14.96 9.37 -10.47
C LYS A 109 16.26 8.71 -10.95
N THR A 110 17.40 9.26 -10.57
CA THR A 110 18.72 8.73 -10.97
C THR A 110 18.94 7.33 -10.41
N ASN A 111 18.61 7.11 -9.14
CA ASN A 111 18.75 5.80 -8.49
C ASN A 111 17.77 4.78 -9.06
N LEU A 112 16.53 5.21 -9.32
CA LEU A 112 15.50 4.37 -9.96
C LEU A 112 15.90 3.96 -11.38
N SER A 113 16.45 4.88 -12.18
CA SER A 113 16.90 4.60 -13.54
C SER A 113 18.03 3.57 -13.58
N ILE A 114 19.01 3.69 -12.68
CA ILE A 114 20.12 2.73 -12.57
C ILE A 114 19.57 1.35 -12.22
N TYR A 115 18.70 1.28 -11.21
CA TYR A 115 18.11 0.03 -10.75
C TYR A 115 17.22 -0.64 -11.82
N CYS A 116 16.36 0.11 -12.52
CA CYS A 116 15.54 -0.43 -13.60
C CYS A 116 16.40 -1.01 -14.74
N SER A 117 17.50 -0.34 -15.09
CA SER A 117 18.43 -0.83 -16.12
C SER A 117 19.06 -2.18 -15.73
N GLN A 118 19.42 -2.34 -14.45
CA GLN A 118 19.93 -3.61 -13.91
C GLN A 118 18.88 -4.73 -13.97
N LYS A 119 17.61 -4.45 -13.64
CA LYS A 119 16.52 -5.45 -13.69
C LYS A 119 16.24 -5.94 -15.11
N THR A 120 16.20 -5.04 -16.10
CA THR A 120 16.02 -5.42 -17.51
C THR A 120 17.14 -6.33 -18.01
N THR A 121 18.37 -6.08 -17.56
CA THR A 121 19.54 -6.88 -17.95
C THR A 121 19.52 -8.28 -17.30
N ALA A 122 19.11 -8.38 -16.03
CA ALA A 122 18.97 -9.66 -15.34
C ALA A 122 17.87 -10.55 -15.94
N ALA A 123 16.75 -9.95 -16.39
CA ALA A 123 15.66 -10.66 -17.06
C ALA A 123 16.06 -11.22 -18.45
N LEU A 124 16.97 -10.54 -19.16
CA LEU A 124 17.48 -11.00 -20.46
C LEU A 124 18.55 -12.10 -20.35
N LEU A 125 19.22 -12.23 -19.20
CA LEU A 125 20.24 -13.25 -18.93
C LEU A 125 19.66 -14.56 -18.35
N SER A 126 18.36 -14.58 -18.04
CA SER A 126 17.65 -15.73 -17.47
C SER A 126 16.72 -16.43 -18.46
N THR A 127 16.80 -16.06 -19.74
CA THR A 127 16.18 -16.72 -20.91
C THR A 127 17.25 -17.34 -21.80
#